data_AF-A0A7V7T3H9-F1
#
_entry.id   AF-A0A7V7T3H9-F1
#
_cell.length_a   1.000
_cell.length_b   1.000
_cell.length_c   1.000
_cell.angle_alpha   90.00
_cell.angle_beta   90.00
_cell.angle_gamma   90.00
#
_symmetry.space_group_name_H-M   'P 1'
#
loop_
_entity.id
_entity.type
_entity.pdbx_description
1 polymer ?
#
loop_
_entity_poly.entity_id
_entity_poly.type
_entity_poly.pdbx_seq_one_letter_code
_entity_poly.pdbx_strand_id
1 'polypeptide(L)'
;MTTELQLKVNPIIEKNNLAIVDNEITEFVKNMRTELTDDEHFIEAKEDIKDLKAMETALANEKENIFNTGDLRAINDSIIRISDLCRENRLKLEKLVKSEEQRRKDKLVNDAYEKVTDAKSTAKHAKHIEIPDIREFRDQIKNKRTDKSMREALDRFVGVQLTDISTQSKAIGEKLARINELIDGHESLFDIDYLMSFGPGYEQYIKLQIDSYNRKIEAEAEKKAAEQQRQAQPPAPAPEPTPEPTPPAPKQSPSAETHDYIIRIHLNATKGQAKNTAKQLAATYGRQNVKLTTKEV
;
A
#
# COMPACT_ATOMS: atom_id res chain seq x y z
N MET A 1 -86.01 -0.17 24.68
CA MET A 1 -85.67 -1.10 23.58
C MET A 1 -84.63 -0.40 22.74
N THR A 2 -83.37 -0.82 22.84
CA THR A 2 -82.26 -0.23 22.08
C THR A 2 -82.10 -1.06 20.82
N THR A 3 -82.71 -0.63 19.72
CA THR A 3 -82.60 -1.34 18.44
C THR A 3 -81.19 -1.10 17.89
N GLU A 4 -80.36 -2.12 17.92
CA GLU A 4 -79.00 -2.07 17.38
C GLU A 4 -79.06 -2.29 15.87
N LEU A 5 -78.52 -1.35 15.08
CA LEU A 5 -78.44 -1.46 13.63
C LEU A 5 -77.38 -2.49 13.25
N GLN A 6 -77.81 -3.63 12.72
CA GLN A 6 -76.91 -4.65 12.17
C GLN A 6 -76.83 -4.51 10.64
N LEU A 7 -75.69 -4.00 10.16
CA LEU A 7 -75.37 -3.94 8.73
C LEU A 7 -74.36 -5.05 8.39
N LYS A 8 -74.69 -5.89 7.41
CA LYS A 8 -73.78 -6.89 6.84
C LYS A 8 -73.46 -6.49 5.40
N VAL A 9 -72.21 -6.09 5.16
CA VAL A 9 -71.71 -5.73 3.83
C VAL A 9 -71.01 -6.96 3.24
N ASN A 10 -71.46 -7.39 2.06
CA ASN A 10 -70.76 -8.38 1.26
C ASN A 10 -70.03 -7.64 0.11
N PRO A 11 -68.70 -7.71 0.02
CA PRO A 11 -67.97 -7.12 -1.09
C PRO A 11 -68.28 -7.85 -2.40
N ILE A 12 -68.43 -7.10 -3.49
CA ILE A 12 -68.59 -7.64 -4.84
C ILE A 12 -67.33 -7.30 -5.63
N ILE A 13 -66.71 -8.31 -6.25
CA ILE A 13 -65.59 -8.12 -7.17
C ILE A 13 -66.16 -7.94 -8.57
N GLU A 14 -66.10 -6.72 -9.11
CA GLU A 14 -66.63 -6.42 -10.45
C GLU A 14 -65.69 -6.87 -11.57
N LYS A 15 -64.37 -6.86 -11.32
CA LYS A 15 -63.33 -7.26 -12.28
C LYS A 15 -62.16 -7.93 -11.56
N ASN A 16 -61.64 -9.00 -12.14
CA ASN A 16 -60.45 -9.70 -11.66
C ASN A 16 -59.61 -10.18 -12.86
N ASN A 17 -58.42 -9.61 -13.03
CA ASN A 17 -57.44 -10.00 -14.05
C ASN A 17 -56.18 -10.64 -13.45
N LEU A 18 -56.21 -11.10 -12.19
CA LEU A 18 -55.02 -11.57 -11.48
C LEU A 18 -54.31 -12.73 -12.19
N ALA A 19 -55.05 -13.63 -12.82
CA ALA A 19 -54.46 -14.73 -13.61
C ALA A 19 -53.71 -14.24 -14.86
N ILE A 20 -54.17 -13.14 -15.47
CA ILE A 20 -53.49 -12.52 -16.61
C ILE A 20 -52.18 -11.88 -16.13
N VAL A 21 -52.25 -11.10 -15.05
CA VAL A 21 -51.09 -10.46 -14.42
C VAL A 21 -50.05 -11.48 -13.96
N ASP A 22 -50.49 -12.60 -13.37
CA ASP A 22 -49.62 -13.70 -12.95
C ASP A 22 -48.84 -14.29 -14.13
N ASN A 23 -49.53 -14.54 -15.25
CA ASN A 23 -48.91 -15.06 -16.47
C ASN A 23 -47.93 -14.05 -17.06
N GLU A 24 -48.32 -12.79 -17.20
CA GLU A 24 -47.47 -11.73 -17.75
C GLU A 24 -46.20 -11.53 -16.92
N ILE A 25 -46.31 -11.49 -15.59
CA ILE A 25 -45.15 -11.36 -14.70
C ILE A 25 -44.28 -12.61 -14.76
N THR A 26 -44.88 -13.79 -14.79
CA THR A 26 -44.14 -15.05 -14.90
C THR A 26 -43.37 -15.14 -16.22
N GLU A 27 -43.96 -14.72 -17.34
CA GLU A 27 -43.30 -14.65 -18.64
C GLU A 27 -42.20 -13.59 -18.68
N PHE A 28 -42.48 -12.40 -18.13
CA PHE A 28 -41.48 -11.34 -18.00
C PHE A 28 -40.24 -11.85 -17.26
N VAL A 29 -40.43 -12.44 -16.07
CA VAL A 29 -39.34 -13.00 -15.26
C VAL A 29 -38.57 -14.11 -15.99
N LYS A 30 -39.25 -14.97 -16.75
CA LYS A 30 -38.59 -16.03 -17.53
C LYS A 30 -37.73 -15.48 -18.67
N ASN A 31 -38.14 -14.36 -19.25
CA ASN A 31 -37.45 -13.72 -20.37
C ASN A 31 -36.35 -12.76 -19.91
N MET A 32 -36.25 -12.48 -18.60
CA MET A 32 -35.20 -11.63 -18.05
C MET A 32 -33.81 -12.20 -18.32
N ARG A 33 -32.90 -11.31 -18.71
CA ARG A 33 -31.51 -11.67 -18.98
C ARG A 33 -30.75 -11.89 -17.68
N THR A 34 -30.04 -13.02 -17.61
CA THR A 34 -29.22 -13.40 -16.44
C THR A 34 -27.72 -13.23 -16.66
N GLU A 35 -27.32 -12.73 -17.83
CA GLU A 35 -25.91 -12.51 -18.20
C GLU A 35 -25.73 -11.09 -18.75
N LEU A 36 -24.86 -10.30 -18.12
CA LEU A 36 -24.67 -8.88 -18.43
C LEU A 36 -23.29 -8.63 -19.08
N THR A 37 -23.21 -8.73 -20.40
CA THR A 37 -21.93 -8.69 -21.13
C THR A 37 -21.52 -7.34 -21.70
N ASP A 38 -22.46 -6.47 -22.10
CA ASP A 38 -22.21 -5.16 -22.71
C ASP A 38 -22.93 -4.06 -21.93
N ASP A 39 -22.96 -2.82 -22.44
CA ASP A 39 -23.61 -1.71 -21.73
C ASP A 39 -25.14 -1.69 -21.93
N GLU A 40 -25.64 -2.22 -23.05
CA GLU A 40 -27.08 -2.35 -23.33
C GLU A 40 -27.74 -3.29 -22.33
N HIS A 41 -27.11 -4.44 -22.04
CA HIS A 41 -27.59 -5.38 -21.02
C HIS A 41 -27.70 -4.75 -19.62
N PHE A 42 -26.81 -3.81 -19.26
CA PHE A 42 -26.90 -3.13 -17.96
C PHE A 42 -28.00 -2.07 -17.94
N ILE A 43 -28.30 -1.47 -19.08
CA ILE A 43 -29.42 -0.54 -19.21
C ILE A 43 -30.73 -1.31 -19.07
N GLU A 44 -30.91 -2.38 -19.86
CA GLU A 44 -32.06 -3.29 -19.79
C GLU A 44 -32.26 -3.81 -18.36
N ALA A 45 -31.20 -4.34 -17.73
CA ALA A 45 -31.30 -4.85 -16.36
C ALA A 45 -31.71 -3.78 -15.32
N LYS A 46 -31.30 -2.51 -15.51
CA LYS A 46 -31.72 -1.41 -14.63
C LYS A 46 -33.19 -1.03 -14.85
N GLU A 47 -33.68 -1.13 -16.08
CA GLU A 47 -35.08 -0.96 -16.42
C GLU A 47 -35.92 -2.11 -15.82
N ASP A 48 -35.51 -3.36 -15.99
CA ASP A 48 -36.18 -4.53 -15.42
C ASP A 48 -36.30 -4.43 -13.89
N ILE A 49 -35.24 -3.99 -13.20
CA ILE A 49 -35.28 -3.76 -11.73
C ILE A 49 -36.35 -2.72 -11.36
N LYS A 50 -36.48 -1.66 -12.15
CA LYS A 50 -37.47 -0.60 -11.93
C LYS A 50 -38.89 -1.12 -12.16
N ASP A 51 -39.09 -1.91 -13.21
CA ASP A 51 -40.38 -2.47 -13.57
C ASP A 51 -40.85 -3.49 -12.53
N LEU A 52 -39.97 -4.40 -12.08
CA LEU A 52 -40.27 -5.32 -10.97
C LEU A 52 -40.66 -4.58 -9.68
N LYS A 53 -39.99 -3.45 -9.38
CA LYS A 53 -40.33 -2.63 -8.21
C LYS A 53 -41.68 -1.93 -8.38
N ALA A 54 -42.01 -1.49 -9.59
CA ALA A 54 -43.32 -0.90 -9.90
C ALA A 54 -44.44 -1.95 -9.75
N MET A 55 -44.22 -3.18 -10.25
CA MET A 55 -45.13 -4.31 -10.09
C MET A 55 -45.31 -4.68 -8.62
N GLU A 56 -44.23 -4.75 -7.82
CA GLU A 56 -44.30 -4.97 -6.36
C GLU A 56 -45.18 -3.92 -5.68
N THR A 57 -45.02 -2.64 -6.05
CA THR A 57 -45.78 -1.53 -5.47
C THR A 57 -47.26 -1.60 -5.86
N ALA A 58 -47.57 -1.92 -7.13
CA ALA A 58 -48.93 -2.08 -7.60
C ALA A 58 -49.66 -3.24 -6.89
N LEU A 59 -48.99 -4.39 -6.76
CA LEU A 59 -49.53 -5.56 -6.05
C LEU A 59 -49.76 -5.28 -4.56
N ALA A 60 -48.85 -4.54 -3.91
CA ALA A 60 -49.01 -4.15 -2.52
C ALA A 60 -50.22 -3.22 -2.31
N ASN A 61 -50.41 -2.23 -3.18
CA ASN A 61 -51.57 -1.33 -3.12
C ASN A 61 -52.89 -2.10 -3.29
N GLU A 62 -52.96 -3.03 -4.26
CA GLU A 62 -54.17 -3.83 -4.46
C GLU A 62 -54.43 -4.81 -3.32
N LYS A 63 -53.37 -5.34 -2.69
CA LYS A 63 -53.50 -6.16 -1.48
C LYS A 63 -54.16 -5.39 -0.33
N GLU A 64 -53.74 -4.13 -0.11
CA GLU A 64 -54.36 -3.27 0.91
C GLU A 64 -55.82 -2.99 0.59
N ASN A 65 -56.15 -2.74 -0.69
CA ASN A 65 -57.54 -2.57 -1.12
C ASN A 65 -58.40 -3.80 -0.80
N ILE A 66 -57.91 -5.01 -1.10
CA ILE A 66 -58.64 -6.26 -0.85
C ILE A 66 -58.84 -6.50 0.65
N PHE A 67 -57.82 -6.28 1.48
CA PHE A 67 -57.91 -6.47 2.93
C PHE A 67 -59.04 -5.63 3.57
N ASN A 68 -59.29 -4.44 3.02
CA ASN A 68 -60.35 -3.55 3.48
C ASN A 68 -61.77 -4.00 3.08
N THR A 69 -61.92 -5.02 2.23
CA THR A 69 -63.22 -5.45 1.66
C THR A 69 -63.78 -6.74 2.25
N GLY A 70 -62.99 -7.62 2.86
CA GLY A 70 -63.46 -8.87 3.49
C GLY A 70 -62.49 -10.05 3.32
N ASP A 71 -62.90 -11.27 3.70
CA ASP A 71 -62.05 -12.47 3.62
C ASP A 71 -62.01 -13.06 2.19
N LEU A 72 -60.96 -12.71 1.45
CA LEU A 72 -60.66 -13.16 0.09
C LEU A 72 -59.31 -13.89 0.01
N ARG A 73 -59.11 -14.84 0.94
CA ARG A 73 -57.83 -15.53 1.17
C ARG A 73 -57.09 -16.00 -0.09
N ALA A 74 -57.77 -16.67 -1.03
CA ALA A 74 -57.12 -17.20 -2.23
C ALA A 74 -56.52 -16.11 -3.15
N ILE A 75 -57.17 -14.94 -3.23
CA ILE A 75 -56.69 -13.79 -4.01
C ILE A 75 -55.48 -13.18 -3.31
N ASN A 76 -55.55 -13.02 -1.99
CA ASN A 76 -54.45 -12.53 -1.18
C ASN A 76 -53.20 -13.43 -1.27
N ASP A 77 -53.38 -14.75 -1.20
CA ASP A 77 -52.29 -15.72 -1.31
C ASP A 77 -51.63 -15.66 -2.70
N SER A 78 -52.44 -15.47 -3.76
CA SER A 78 -51.95 -15.29 -5.12
C SER A 78 -51.15 -13.99 -5.29
N ILE A 79 -51.64 -12.87 -4.75
CA ILE A 79 -50.92 -11.59 -4.77
C ILE A 79 -49.59 -11.69 -4.02
N ILE A 80 -49.57 -12.35 -2.85
CA ILE A 80 -48.35 -12.58 -2.08
C ILE A 80 -47.34 -13.36 -2.92
N ARG A 81 -47.75 -14.48 -3.52
CA ARG A 81 -46.87 -15.31 -4.35
C ARG A 81 -46.27 -14.53 -5.54
N ILE A 82 -47.07 -13.74 -6.24
CA ILE A 82 -46.61 -12.93 -7.38
C ILE A 82 -45.68 -11.81 -6.89
N SER A 83 -46.01 -11.16 -5.79
CA SER A 83 -45.18 -10.12 -5.18
C SER A 83 -43.81 -10.67 -4.74
N ASP A 84 -43.80 -11.86 -4.14
CA ASP A 84 -42.57 -12.57 -3.76
C ASP A 84 -41.73 -12.94 -5.00
N LEU A 85 -42.37 -13.40 -6.08
CA LEU A 85 -41.69 -13.67 -7.35
C LEU A 85 -40.99 -12.41 -7.90
N CYS A 86 -41.69 -11.27 -7.93
CA CYS A 86 -41.09 -9.99 -8.36
C CYS A 86 -39.91 -9.61 -7.48
N ARG A 87 -40.11 -9.65 -6.16
CA ARG A 87 -39.10 -9.28 -5.16
C ARG A 87 -37.85 -10.14 -5.26
N GLU A 88 -37.99 -11.44 -5.36
CA GLU A 88 -36.86 -12.35 -5.46
C GLU A 88 -36.03 -12.07 -6.72
N ASN A 89 -36.68 -11.90 -7.87
CA ASN A 89 -35.98 -11.64 -9.13
C ASN A 89 -35.36 -10.25 -9.16
N ARG A 90 -36.02 -9.24 -8.59
CA ARG A 90 -35.43 -7.90 -8.44
C ARG A 90 -34.17 -7.95 -7.60
N LEU A 91 -34.22 -8.62 -6.45
CA LEU A 91 -33.06 -8.74 -5.56
C LEU A 91 -31.92 -9.56 -6.19
N LYS A 92 -32.24 -10.61 -6.97
CA LYS A 92 -31.25 -11.38 -7.73
C LYS A 92 -30.58 -10.50 -8.79
N LEU A 93 -31.36 -9.77 -9.58
CA LEU A 93 -30.83 -8.92 -10.65
C LEU A 93 -30.06 -7.71 -10.09
N GLU A 94 -30.52 -7.07 -9.00
CA GLU A 94 -29.77 -6.02 -8.31
C GLU A 94 -28.39 -6.50 -7.83
N LYS A 95 -28.31 -7.72 -7.29
CA LYS A 95 -27.03 -8.33 -6.89
C LYS A 95 -26.14 -8.61 -8.09
N LEU A 96 -26.71 -9.14 -9.17
CA LEU A 96 -25.98 -9.42 -10.40
C LEU A 96 -25.38 -8.13 -10.99
N VAL A 97 -26.19 -7.08 -11.15
CA VAL A 97 -25.72 -5.77 -11.66
C VAL A 97 -24.59 -5.22 -10.79
N LYS A 98 -24.76 -5.21 -9.46
CA LYS A 98 -23.72 -4.72 -8.54
C LYS A 98 -22.43 -5.54 -8.63
N SER A 99 -22.55 -6.87 -8.69
CA SER A 99 -21.41 -7.79 -8.78
C SER A 99 -20.64 -7.58 -10.08
N GLU A 100 -21.35 -7.48 -11.20
CA GLU A 100 -20.72 -7.30 -12.51
C GLU A 100 -20.12 -5.89 -12.68
N GLU A 101 -20.77 -4.83 -12.17
CA GLU A 101 -20.17 -3.48 -12.13
C GLU A 101 -18.86 -3.49 -11.32
N GLN A 102 -18.82 -4.18 -10.19
CA GLN A 102 -17.62 -4.29 -9.36
C GLN A 102 -16.53 -5.11 -10.07
N ARG A 103 -16.89 -6.26 -10.65
CA ARG A 103 -15.98 -7.11 -11.42
C ARG A 103 -15.35 -6.37 -12.59
N ARG A 104 -16.12 -5.58 -13.36
CA ARG A 104 -15.59 -4.76 -14.46
C ARG A 104 -14.57 -3.72 -13.96
N LYS A 105 -14.87 -3.04 -12.85
CA LYS A 105 -13.93 -2.09 -12.22
C LYS A 105 -12.65 -2.77 -11.77
N ASP A 106 -12.77 -3.91 -11.09
CA ASP A 106 -11.60 -4.66 -10.62
C ASP A 106 -10.76 -5.16 -11.81
N LYS A 107 -11.40 -5.61 -12.90
CA LYS A 107 -10.69 -5.97 -14.14
C LYS A 107 -9.90 -4.79 -14.71
N LEU A 108 -10.51 -3.62 -14.86
CA LEU A 108 -9.80 -2.43 -15.37
C LEU A 108 -8.59 -2.06 -14.49
N VAL A 109 -8.76 -2.11 -13.17
CA VAL A 109 -7.67 -1.83 -12.23
C VAL A 109 -6.56 -2.88 -12.34
N ASN A 110 -6.91 -4.15 -12.41
CA ASN A 110 -5.95 -5.24 -12.55
C ASN A 110 -5.19 -5.15 -13.88
N ASP A 111 -5.89 -4.95 -15.01
CA ASP A 111 -5.28 -4.80 -16.33
C ASP A 111 -4.30 -3.60 -16.35
N ALA A 112 -4.62 -2.50 -15.66
CA ALA A 112 -3.74 -1.34 -15.54
C ALA A 112 -2.52 -1.61 -14.64
N TYR A 113 -2.74 -2.30 -13.52
CA TYR A 113 -1.68 -2.71 -12.60
C TYR A 113 -0.69 -3.67 -13.27
N GLU A 114 -1.21 -4.65 -14.02
CA GLU A 114 -0.45 -5.65 -14.74
C GLU A 114 0.52 -5.00 -15.75
N LYS A 115 0.08 -3.98 -16.50
CA LYS A 115 0.96 -3.21 -17.39
C LYS A 115 2.18 -2.61 -16.66
N VAL A 116 1.98 -2.11 -15.44
CA VAL A 116 3.04 -1.49 -14.64
C VAL A 116 3.95 -2.55 -14.03
N THR A 117 3.40 -3.67 -13.55
CA THR A 117 4.21 -4.78 -13.04
C THR A 117 5.04 -5.43 -14.14
N ASP A 118 4.48 -5.60 -15.34
CA ASP A 118 5.18 -6.13 -16.51
C ASP A 118 6.32 -5.19 -16.93
N ALA A 119 6.07 -3.89 -16.98
CA ALA A 119 7.10 -2.91 -17.25
C ALA A 119 8.23 -2.95 -16.21
N LYS A 120 7.91 -3.09 -14.91
CA LYS A 120 8.93 -3.28 -13.87
C LYS A 120 9.71 -4.57 -14.09
N SER A 121 9.05 -5.68 -14.42
CA SER A 121 9.69 -6.99 -14.59
C SER A 121 10.72 -7.02 -15.73
N THR A 122 10.49 -6.22 -16.77
CA THR A 122 11.37 -6.11 -17.95
C THR A 122 12.43 -5.01 -17.80
N ALA A 123 12.31 -4.14 -16.80
CA ALA A 123 13.25 -3.04 -16.57
C ALA A 123 14.59 -3.52 -16.00
N LYS A 124 15.68 -2.81 -16.35
CA LYS A 124 16.97 -3.03 -15.72
C LYS A 124 16.90 -2.68 -14.25
N HIS A 125 17.55 -3.48 -13.41
CA HIS A 125 17.57 -3.31 -11.96
C HIS A 125 16.17 -3.37 -11.31
N ALA A 126 15.25 -4.15 -11.87
CA ALA A 126 13.87 -4.33 -11.41
C ALA A 126 13.71 -4.53 -9.89
N LYS A 127 14.68 -5.19 -9.24
CA LYS A 127 14.71 -5.43 -7.78
C LYS A 127 14.63 -4.14 -6.96
N HIS A 128 15.22 -3.05 -7.44
CA HIS A 128 15.29 -1.77 -6.71
C HIS A 128 14.28 -0.74 -7.22
N ILE A 129 13.45 -1.10 -8.20
CA ILE A 129 12.39 -0.23 -8.72
C ILE A 129 11.16 -0.38 -7.83
N GLU A 130 10.66 0.74 -7.33
CA GLU A 130 9.40 0.82 -6.60
C GLU A 130 8.27 1.12 -7.57
N ILE A 131 7.13 0.46 -7.36
CA ILE A 131 5.88 0.72 -8.09
C ILE A 131 4.76 0.92 -7.07
N PRO A 132 3.73 1.71 -7.41
CA PRO A 132 2.61 1.98 -6.52
C PRO A 132 1.83 0.71 -6.17
N ASP A 133 1.14 0.75 -5.04
CA ASP A 133 0.22 -0.31 -4.62
C ASP A 133 -1.04 -0.31 -5.49
N ILE A 134 -1.66 -1.47 -5.70
CA ILE A 134 -2.89 -1.60 -6.49
C ILE A 134 -4.04 -0.71 -5.97
N ARG A 135 -4.05 -0.37 -4.68
CA ARG A 135 -5.00 0.58 -4.08
C ARG A 135 -4.92 1.98 -4.70
N GLU A 136 -3.74 2.42 -5.10
CA GLU A 136 -3.54 3.74 -5.73
C GLU A 136 -4.17 3.80 -7.13
N PHE A 137 -4.22 2.68 -7.85
CA PHE A 137 -4.95 2.55 -9.12
C PHE A 137 -6.45 2.63 -8.90
N ARG A 138 -6.95 1.98 -7.83
CA ARG A 138 -8.36 2.06 -7.43
C ARG A 138 -8.77 3.50 -7.08
N ASP A 139 -7.86 4.26 -6.47
CA ASP A 139 -8.10 5.67 -6.15
C ASP A 139 -8.20 6.56 -7.39
N GLN A 140 -7.52 6.23 -8.49
CA GLN A 140 -7.62 7.00 -9.76
C GLN A 140 -9.03 6.99 -10.36
N ILE A 141 -9.75 5.88 -10.16
CA ILE A 141 -11.11 5.71 -10.67
C ILE A 141 -12.19 6.09 -9.65
N LYS A 142 -11.79 6.57 -8.47
CA LYS A 142 -12.72 7.04 -7.45
C LYS A 142 -13.58 8.17 -8.00
N ASN A 143 -14.90 8.05 -7.83
CA ASN A 143 -15.92 8.98 -8.36
C ASN A 143 -16.12 8.98 -9.88
N LYS A 144 -15.49 8.07 -10.64
CA LYS A 144 -15.75 7.91 -12.07
C LYS A 144 -16.97 7.01 -12.28
N ARG A 145 -17.86 7.43 -13.18
CA ARG A 145 -19.15 6.77 -13.42
C ARG A 145 -19.18 5.89 -14.67
N THR A 146 -18.29 6.14 -15.64
CA THR A 146 -18.29 5.44 -16.93
C THR A 146 -16.96 4.73 -17.16
N ASP A 147 -17.01 3.57 -17.83
CA ASP A 147 -15.84 2.76 -18.19
C ASP A 147 -14.80 3.58 -18.96
N LYS A 148 -15.25 4.41 -19.90
CA LYS A 148 -14.37 5.33 -20.64
C LYS A 148 -13.58 6.26 -19.70
N SER A 149 -14.27 6.92 -18.77
CA SER A 149 -13.61 7.84 -17.83
C SER A 149 -12.67 7.14 -16.84
N MET A 150 -12.95 5.88 -16.51
CA MET A 150 -12.08 5.05 -15.68
C MET A 150 -10.82 4.64 -16.44
N ARG A 151 -10.97 4.18 -17.69
CA ARG A 151 -9.83 3.83 -18.56
C ARG A 151 -8.92 5.03 -18.80
N GLU A 152 -9.46 6.18 -19.16
CA GLU A 152 -8.65 7.39 -19.38
C GLU A 152 -7.85 7.82 -18.15
N ALA A 153 -8.42 7.67 -16.94
CA ALA A 153 -7.72 7.98 -15.70
C ALA A 153 -6.59 6.97 -15.42
N LEU A 154 -6.87 5.68 -15.59
CA LEU A 154 -5.90 4.61 -15.41
C LEU A 154 -4.77 4.70 -16.45
N ASP A 155 -5.08 4.93 -17.73
CA ASP A 155 -4.08 5.02 -18.79
C ASP A 155 -3.13 6.20 -18.58
N ARG A 156 -3.63 7.36 -18.10
CA ARG A 156 -2.78 8.49 -17.70
C ARG A 156 -1.87 8.10 -16.54
N PHE A 157 -2.41 7.46 -15.51
CA PHE A 157 -1.64 7.05 -14.35
C PHE A 157 -0.56 6.02 -14.73
N VAL A 158 -0.92 5.00 -15.51
CA VAL A 158 0.02 4.02 -16.08
C VAL A 158 1.13 4.73 -16.85
N GLY A 159 0.81 5.70 -17.72
CA GLY A 159 1.82 6.47 -18.46
C GLY A 159 2.83 7.19 -17.56
N VAL A 160 2.35 7.76 -16.44
CA VAL A 160 3.22 8.36 -15.41
C VAL A 160 4.11 7.29 -14.77
N GLN A 161 3.56 6.14 -14.37
CA GLN A 161 4.32 5.05 -13.74
C GLN A 161 5.36 4.44 -14.67
N LEU A 162 5.07 4.29 -15.97
CA LEU A 162 6.04 3.82 -16.96
C LEU A 162 7.23 4.78 -17.10
N THR A 163 6.95 6.08 -17.06
CA THR A 163 8.00 7.11 -17.10
C THR A 163 8.84 7.08 -15.81
N ASP A 164 8.20 6.89 -14.66
CA ASP A 164 8.86 6.79 -13.37
C ASP A 164 9.75 5.55 -13.28
N ILE A 165 9.27 4.37 -13.71
CA ILE A 165 10.07 3.14 -13.82
C ILE A 165 11.33 3.37 -14.65
N SER A 166 11.21 4.02 -15.81
CA SER A 166 12.37 4.34 -16.67
C SER A 166 13.36 5.27 -15.97
N THR A 167 12.84 6.28 -15.28
CA THR A 167 13.64 7.26 -14.53
C THR A 167 14.39 6.59 -13.36
N GLN A 168 13.68 5.79 -12.56
CA GLN A 168 14.27 5.01 -11.48
C GLN A 168 15.34 4.04 -12.01
N SER A 169 15.05 3.29 -13.08
CA SER A 169 16.00 2.34 -13.69
C SER A 169 17.31 3.02 -14.07
N LYS A 170 17.23 4.21 -14.69
CA LYS A 170 18.40 5.01 -15.05
C LYS A 170 19.17 5.48 -13.82
N ALA A 171 18.49 6.07 -12.83
CA ALA A 171 19.13 6.58 -11.62
C ALA A 171 19.80 5.46 -10.80
N ILE A 172 19.17 4.28 -10.74
CA ILE A 172 19.74 3.07 -10.13
C ILE A 172 21.00 2.62 -10.87
N GLY A 173 20.97 2.60 -12.20
CA GLY A 173 22.13 2.26 -13.02
C GLY A 173 23.30 3.22 -12.80
N GLU A 174 23.04 4.53 -12.75
CA GLU A 174 24.03 5.57 -12.46
C GLU A 174 24.63 5.40 -11.05
N LYS A 175 23.80 5.16 -10.04
CA LYS A 175 24.25 4.89 -8.67
C LYS A 175 25.11 3.63 -8.60
N LEU A 176 24.71 2.56 -9.28
CA LEU A 176 25.44 1.29 -9.28
C LEU A 176 26.82 1.45 -9.96
N ALA A 177 26.88 2.14 -11.10
CA ALA A 177 28.15 2.45 -11.75
C ALA A 177 29.06 3.25 -10.82
N ARG A 178 28.51 4.25 -10.13
CA ARG A 178 29.24 5.06 -9.17
C ARG A 178 29.76 4.27 -7.97
N ILE A 179 28.95 3.34 -7.43
CA ILE A 179 29.37 2.44 -6.36
C ILE A 179 30.55 1.60 -6.84
N ASN A 180 30.44 0.98 -8.02
CA ASN A 180 31.49 0.13 -8.57
C ASN A 180 32.81 0.89 -8.77
N GLU A 181 32.77 2.14 -9.24
CA GLU A 181 33.96 3.00 -9.34
C GLU A 181 34.61 3.27 -7.97
N LEU A 182 33.80 3.47 -6.93
CA LEU A 182 34.30 3.83 -5.60
C LEU A 182 34.86 2.63 -4.82
N ILE A 183 34.39 1.42 -5.11
CA ILE A 183 34.82 0.19 -4.43
C ILE A 183 35.87 -0.60 -5.21
N ASP A 184 36.34 -0.10 -6.36
CA ASP A 184 37.31 -0.78 -7.21
C ASP A 184 38.55 -1.21 -6.40
N GLY A 185 38.87 -2.51 -6.45
CA GLY A 185 39.94 -3.13 -5.66
C GLY A 185 39.62 -3.41 -4.18
N HIS A 186 38.41 -3.07 -3.74
CA HIS A 186 37.90 -3.23 -2.38
C HIS A 186 36.50 -3.87 -2.33
N GLU A 187 36.08 -4.56 -3.40
CA GLU A 187 34.71 -5.07 -3.60
C GLU A 187 34.28 -6.00 -2.47
N SER A 188 35.21 -6.83 -1.98
CA SER A 188 34.96 -7.77 -0.87
C SER A 188 34.57 -7.12 0.47
N LEU A 189 34.81 -5.82 0.63
CA LEU A 189 34.46 -5.08 1.84
C LEU A 189 32.98 -4.66 1.89
N PHE A 190 32.26 -4.77 0.77
CA PHE A 190 30.94 -4.16 0.62
C PHE A 190 29.88 -5.13 0.09
N ASP A 191 28.67 -4.97 0.61
CA ASP A 191 27.45 -5.53 0.03
C ASP A 191 26.79 -4.45 -0.84
N ILE A 192 26.71 -4.71 -2.15
CA ILE A 192 26.12 -3.80 -3.13
C ILE A 192 24.64 -3.57 -2.82
N ASP A 193 23.88 -4.58 -2.42
CA ASP A 193 22.46 -4.44 -2.12
C ASP A 193 22.25 -3.49 -0.93
N TYR A 194 23.12 -3.60 0.07
CA TYR A 194 23.11 -2.69 1.21
C TYR A 194 23.41 -1.25 0.78
N LEU A 195 24.44 -1.02 -0.05
CA LEU A 195 24.78 0.30 -0.57
C LEU A 195 23.68 0.90 -1.46
N MET A 196 22.98 0.05 -2.23
CA MET A 196 21.84 0.46 -3.04
C MET A 196 20.67 0.93 -2.19
N SER A 197 20.41 0.29 -1.04
CA SER A 197 19.40 0.72 -0.06
C SER A 197 19.81 1.96 0.76
N PHE A 198 21.09 2.31 0.75
CA PHE A 198 21.63 3.41 1.55
C PHE A 198 21.20 4.77 0.97
N GLY A 199 20.83 5.68 1.86
CA GLY A 199 20.43 7.05 1.50
C GLY A 199 21.60 7.93 1.05
N PRO A 200 21.39 9.26 1.03
CA PRO A 200 22.47 10.22 0.76
C PRO A 200 23.62 10.01 1.76
N GLY A 201 24.85 9.82 1.25
CA GLY A 201 26.05 9.60 2.07
C GLY A 201 26.74 8.24 1.90
N TYR A 202 26.23 7.37 1.02
CA TYR A 202 26.88 6.08 0.71
C TYR A 202 28.33 6.26 0.25
N GLU A 203 28.65 7.33 -0.49
CA GLU A 203 30.02 7.60 -0.95
C GLU A 203 30.98 7.86 0.23
N GLN A 204 30.56 8.66 1.20
CA GLN A 204 31.35 8.92 2.42
C GLN A 204 31.53 7.64 3.24
N TYR A 205 30.49 6.80 3.32
CA TYR A 205 30.59 5.50 3.98
C TYR A 205 31.64 4.61 3.30
N ILE A 206 31.62 4.50 1.97
CA ILE A 206 32.61 3.71 1.21
C ILE A 206 34.03 4.22 1.48
N LYS A 207 34.25 5.54 1.34
CA LYS A 207 35.56 6.15 1.59
C LYS A 207 36.09 5.86 2.99
N LEU A 208 35.24 6.02 4.01
CA LEU A 208 35.64 5.79 5.40
C LEU A 208 36.04 4.32 5.66
N GLN A 209 35.33 3.37 5.04
CA GLN A 209 35.65 1.94 5.19
C GLN A 209 36.96 1.58 4.49
N ILE A 210 37.19 2.09 3.27
CA ILE A 210 38.44 1.88 2.53
C ILE A 210 39.62 2.48 3.31
N ASP A 211 39.49 3.72 3.79
CA ASP A 211 40.53 4.37 4.60
C ASP A 211 40.85 3.57 5.86
N SER A 212 39.82 3.04 6.54
CA SER A 212 40.01 2.20 7.73
C SER A 212 40.73 0.89 7.40
N TYR A 213 40.39 0.27 6.26
CA TYR A 213 41.01 -0.97 5.82
C TYR A 213 42.48 -0.77 5.43
N ASN A 214 42.79 0.27 4.66
CA ASN A 214 44.15 0.58 4.24
C ASN A 214 45.06 0.87 5.46
N ARG A 215 44.58 1.65 6.44
CA ARG A 215 45.32 1.89 7.69
C ARG A 215 45.60 0.61 8.48
N LYS A 216 44.69 -0.37 8.46
CA LYS A 216 44.91 -1.67 9.13
C LYS A 216 46.00 -2.47 8.41
N ILE A 217 45.96 -2.52 7.08
CA ILE A 217 47.00 -3.19 6.28
C ILE A 217 48.36 -2.56 6.49
N GLU A 218 48.45 -1.23 6.44
CA GLU A 218 49.70 -0.49 6.65
C GLU A 218 50.27 -0.78 8.05
N ALA A 219 49.45 -0.71 9.10
CA ALA A 219 49.87 -1.02 10.46
C ALA A 219 50.32 -2.49 10.65
N GLU A 220 49.69 -3.44 9.97
CA GLU A 220 50.11 -4.84 9.98
C GLU A 220 51.43 -5.06 9.22
N ALA A 221 51.61 -4.37 8.09
CA ALA A 221 52.84 -4.41 7.32
C ALA A 221 54.02 -3.82 8.11
N GLU A 222 53.83 -2.69 8.79
CA GLU A 222 54.83 -2.08 9.67
C GLU A 222 55.23 -3.00 10.82
N LYS A 223 54.25 -3.66 11.47
CA LYS A 223 54.52 -4.65 12.53
C LYS A 223 55.34 -5.82 12.03
N LYS A 224 54.99 -6.39 10.87
CA LYS A 224 55.74 -7.50 10.26
C LYS A 224 57.15 -7.08 9.85
N ALA A 225 57.32 -5.88 9.29
CA ALA A 225 58.64 -5.36 8.94
C ALA A 225 59.52 -5.13 10.17
N ALA A 226 58.97 -4.57 11.24
CA ALA A 226 59.68 -4.38 12.51
C ALA A 226 60.07 -5.72 13.16
N GLU A 227 59.22 -6.74 13.07
CA GLU A 227 59.50 -8.08 13.59
C GLU A 227 60.60 -8.79 12.78
N GLN A 228 60.57 -8.69 11.45
CA GLN A 228 61.63 -9.21 10.59
C GLN A 228 62.98 -8.54 10.84
N GLN A 229 62.99 -7.21 11.05
CA GLN A 229 64.22 -6.49 11.42
C GLN A 229 64.77 -6.91 12.79
N ARG A 230 63.90 -7.20 13.77
CA ARG A 230 64.32 -7.72 15.08
C ARG A 230 64.92 -9.13 14.98
N GLN A 231 64.38 -9.99 14.12
CA GLN A 231 64.90 -11.35 13.94
C GLN A 231 66.21 -11.40 13.13
N ALA A 232 66.52 -10.36 12.34
CA ALA A 232 67.73 -10.28 11.52
C ALA A 232 68.94 -9.61 12.22
N GLN A 233 68.76 -9.00 13.39
CA GLN A 233 69.88 -8.47 14.18
C GLN A 233 70.55 -9.60 15.00
N PRO A 234 71.89 -9.79 14.92
CA PRO A 234 72.59 -10.76 15.77
C PRO A 234 72.47 -10.36 17.24
N PRO A 235 72.51 -11.30 18.20
CA PRO A 235 72.42 -10.97 19.62
C PRO A 235 73.55 -10.01 20.01
N ALA A 236 73.19 -8.80 20.42
CA ALA A 236 74.14 -7.84 20.97
C ALA A 236 74.74 -8.39 22.28
N PRO A 237 76.05 -8.21 22.54
CA PRO A 237 76.69 -8.69 23.76
C PRO A 237 76.09 -8.02 25.01
N ALA A 238 76.04 -8.79 26.10
CA ALA A 238 75.46 -8.39 27.38
C ALA A 238 76.11 -7.11 27.97
N PRO A 239 75.32 -6.17 28.52
CA PRO A 239 75.85 -4.96 29.16
C PRO A 239 76.25 -5.21 30.64
N GLU A 240 77.44 -4.75 31.02
CA GLU A 240 77.89 -4.59 32.42
C GLU A 240 77.36 -3.26 33.04
N PRO A 241 77.29 -3.13 34.39
CA PRO A 241 76.40 -2.19 35.05
C PRO A 241 77.04 -0.86 35.53
N THR A 242 76.25 0.23 35.39
CA THR A 242 76.17 1.49 36.18
C THR A 242 77.37 2.49 36.16
N PRO A 243 77.19 3.83 36.42
CA PRO A 243 76.11 4.50 37.19
C PRO A 243 75.45 5.76 36.58
N GLU A 244 74.40 6.22 37.28
CA GLU A 244 73.56 7.41 37.02
C GLU A 244 74.32 8.74 36.88
N PRO A 245 73.72 9.70 36.14
CA PRO A 245 73.34 10.96 36.80
C PRO A 245 71.97 11.53 36.39
N THR A 246 71.22 11.91 37.42
CA THR A 246 70.45 13.15 37.63
C THR A 246 69.25 13.50 36.70
N PRO A 247 68.11 13.97 37.28
CA PRO A 247 66.80 14.00 36.59
C PRO A 247 66.67 15.13 35.55
N PRO A 248 66.09 14.88 34.36
CA PRO A 248 65.58 15.93 33.50
C PRO A 248 64.14 16.31 33.86
N ALA A 249 63.90 17.61 33.82
CA ALA A 249 62.61 18.29 33.95
C ALA A 249 61.52 17.72 33.01
N PRO A 250 60.23 17.82 33.38
CA PRO A 250 59.14 17.26 32.60
C PRO A 250 58.98 18.03 31.28
N LYS A 251 59.28 17.36 30.17
CA LYS A 251 58.89 17.81 28.82
C LYS A 251 57.38 17.69 28.68
N GLN A 252 56.73 18.84 28.57
CA GLN A 252 55.35 18.97 28.13
C GLN A 252 55.20 18.30 26.75
N SER A 253 54.29 17.33 26.68
CA SER A 253 53.75 16.85 25.41
C SER A 253 52.89 17.95 24.80
N PRO A 254 52.89 18.16 23.47
CA PRO A 254 51.97 19.11 22.85
C PRO A 254 50.54 18.64 23.12
N SER A 255 49.85 19.46 23.91
CA SER A 255 48.41 19.41 24.15
C SER A 255 47.68 19.25 22.82
N ALA A 256 47.02 18.10 22.62
CA ALA A 256 46.01 17.99 21.58
C ALA A 256 44.92 19.03 21.88
N GLU A 257 44.80 20.04 21.03
CA GLU A 257 43.79 21.09 21.16
C GLU A 257 42.42 20.45 21.25
N THR A 258 41.80 20.58 22.43
CA THR A 258 40.49 20.00 22.71
C THR A 258 39.45 20.94 22.10
N HIS A 259 38.89 20.53 20.97
CA HIS A 259 37.83 21.27 20.30
C HIS A 259 36.47 20.75 20.77
N ASP A 260 35.53 21.68 20.98
CA ASP A 260 34.13 21.34 21.27
C ASP A 260 33.40 21.00 19.97
N TYR A 261 32.98 19.74 19.81
CA TYR A 261 32.32 19.24 18.61
C TYR A 261 30.87 18.87 18.91
N ILE A 262 29.94 19.32 18.05
CA ILE A 262 28.52 18.98 18.15
C ILE A 262 28.16 17.92 17.11
N ILE A 263 27.78 16.73 17.56
CA ILE A 263 27.24 15.65 16.73
C ILE A 263 25.71 15.80 16.63
N ARG A 264 25.17 15.98 15.43
CA ARG A 264 23.72 16.00 15.18
C ARG A 264 23.26 14.66 14.60
N ILE A 265 22.34 14.00 15.31
CA ILE A 265 21.74 12.74 14.87
C ILE A 265 20.30 13.02 14.45
N HIS A 266 19.96 12.69 13.20
CA HIS A 266 18.58 12.75 12.72
C HIS A 266 17.86 11.45 13.06
N LEU A 267 16.85 11.54 13.93
CA LEU A 267 16.03 10.42 14.37
C LEU A 267 14.62 10.58 13.80
N ASN A 268 14.18 9.66 12.96
CA ASN A 268 12.78 9.57 12.54
C ASN A 268 12.02 8.69 13.53
N ALA A 269 11.50 9.29 14.60
CA ALA A 269 10.84 8.58 15.68
C ALA A 269 9.74 9.44 16.31
N THR A 270 8.80 8.79 17.01
CA THR A 270 7.79 9.51 17.79
C THR A 270 8.43 10.32 18.92
N LYS A 271 7.75 11.35 19.41
CA LYS A 271 8.21 12.18 20.54
C LYS A 271 8.57 11.36 21.79
N GLY A 272 7.84 10.26 22.04
CA GLY A 272 8.12 9.34 23.15
C GLY A 272 9.43 8.57 22.96
N GLN A 273 9.66 8.03 21.76
CA GLN A 273 10.90 7.32 21.41
C GLN A 273 12.11 8.26 21.46
N ALA A 274 12.01 9.46 20.89
CA ALA A 274 13.09 10.45 20.92
C ALA A 274 13.50 10.85 22.35
N LYS A 275 12.53 10.95 23.27
CA LYS A 275 12.81 11.20 24.70
C LYS A 275 13.51 10.02 25.38
N ASN A 276 13.14 8.78 25.05
CA ASN A 276 13.78 7.60 25.63
C ASN A 276 15.23 7.46 25.14
N THR A 277 15.48 7.68 23.85
CA THR A 277 16.84 7.70 23.29
C THR A 277 17.69 8.80 23.92
N ALA A 278 17.14 10.00 24.09
CA ALA A 278 17.85 11.09 24.77
C ALA A 278 18.20 10.75 26.24
N LYS A 279 17.33 10.03 26.95
CA LYS A 279 17.62 9.54 28.32
C LYS A 279 18.77 8.52 28.34
N GLN A 280 18.80 7.60 27.38
CA GLN A 280 19.87 6.60 27.27
C GLN A 280 21.22 7.25 26.94
N LEU A 281 21.23 8.21 26.01
CA LEU A 281 22.43 8.98 25.68
C LEU A 281 22.89 9.83 26.87
N ALA A 282 21.98 10.46 27.60
CA ALA A 282 22.30 11.24 28.79
C ALA A 282 22.90 10.38 29.93
N ALA A 283 22.49 9.11 30.04
CA ALA A 283 23.06 8.16 30.99
C ALA A 283 24.51 7.77 30.60
N THR A 284 24.82 7.75 29.30
CA THR A 284 26.13 7.31 28.78
C THR A 284 27.13 8.46 28.72
N TYR A 285 26.69 9.65 28.30
CA TYR A 285 27.56 10.79 27.98
C TYR A 285 27.38 12.00 28.91
N GLY A 286 26.51 11.89 29.91
CA GLY A 286 26.18 12.97 30.84
C GLY A 286 25.07 13.89 30.30
N ARG A 287 24.15 14.26 31.19
CA ARG A 287 22.94 15.03 30.83
C ARG A 287 23.23 16.41 30.24
N GLN A 288 24.33 17.05 30.65
CA GLN A 288 24.76 18.34 30.13
C GLN A 288 25.20 18.31 28.65
N ASN A 289 25.52 17.12 28.12
CA ASN A 289 26.06 16.93 26.77
C ASN A 289 25.01 16.48 25.74
N VAL A 290 23.74 16.36 26.16
CA VAL A 290 22.65 15.84 25.30
C VAL A 290 21.53 16.87 25.20
N LYS A 291 21.32 17.41 24.00
CA LYS A 291 20.25 18.37 23.69
C LYS A 291 19.29 17.77 22.65
N LEU A 292 18.03 17.61 23.03
CA LEU A 292 16.96 17.19 22.11
C LEU A 292 16.29 18.44 21.50
N THR A 293 16.43 18.62 20.19
CA THR A 293 15.76 19.69 19.44
C THR A 293 14.77 19.08 18.46
N THR A 294 13.54 19.57 18.43
CA THR A 294 12.56 19.24 17.39
C THR A 294 12.87 20.07 16.14
N LYS A 295 12.94 19.43 14.98
CA LYS A 295 12.93 20.14 13.70
C LYS A 295 11.50 20.62 13.48
N GLU A 296 11.28 21.94 13.56
CA GLU A 296 10.05 22.52 13.02
C GLU A 296 10.05 22.23 11.51
N VAL A 297 8.96 21.64 11.03
CA VAL A 297 8.72 21.37 9.61
C VAL A 297 8.16 22.62 8.98
#